data_AF-A0A1V5VXB6-F1
#
_entry.id   AF-A0A1V5VXB6-F1
#
_cell.length_a   1.000
_cell.length_b   1.000
_cell.length_c   1.000
_cell.angle_alpha   90.00
_cell.angle_beta   90.00
_cell.angle_gamma   90.00
#
_symmetry.space_group_name_H-M   'P 1'
#
loop_
_entity.id
_entity.type
_entity.pdbx_description
1 polymer ?
#
loop_
_entity_poly.entity_id
_entity_poly.type
_entity_poly.pdbx_seq_one_letter_code
_entity_poly.pdbx_strand_id
1 'polypeptide(L)'
;MSFWGFVAPHGILELPAIFIACGAGLLLGYALINPGSYPRRIALRHAGAEALKLMLGVAAMLVVAGLIEGFFSPMVINEAYKFTVAMSIGILMVSYFLLAGRGKEPEEQNAKHPFGELMTPLPPV
;
A
#
# COMPACT_ATOMS: atom_id res chain seq x y z
N MET A 1 -5.62 -32.16 8.75
CA MET A 1 -5.53 -30.75 8.33
C MET A 1 -4.65 -30.71 7.11
N SER A 2 -5.18 -30.27 5.97
CA SER A 2 -4.38 -30.05 4.77
C SER A 2 -3.50 -28.80 4.91
N PHE A 3 -2.37 -28.80 4.20
CA PHE A 3 -1.50 -27.62 4.08
C PHE A 3 -2.30 -26.39 3.64
N TRP A 4 -3.13 -26.55 2.60
CA TRP A 4 -3.95 -25.47 2.06
C TRP A 4 -5.03 -24.96 3.02
N GLY A 5 -5.64 -25.86 3.80
CA GLY A 5 -6.59 -25.48 4.84
C GLY A 5 -5.95 -24.69 5.99
N PHE A 6 -4.64 -24.87 6.23
CA PHE A 6 -3.91 -24.05 7.20
C PHE A 6 -3.48 -22.70 6.61
N VAL A 7 -2.91 -22.70 5.40
CA VAL A 7 -2.28 -21.52 4.80
C VAL A 7 -3.28 -20.54 4.18
N ALA A 8 -4.34 -21.03 3.53
CA ALA A 8 -5.25 -20.16 2.76
C ALA A 8 -5.88 -18.99 3.55
N PRO A 9 -6.32 -19.16 4.82
CA PRO A 9 -6.95 -18.08 5.59
C PRO A 9 -6.08 -16.83 5.78
N HIS A 10 -4.79 -16.99 6.09
CA HIS A 10 -3.86 -15.87 6.33
C HIS A 10 -3.05 -15.53 5.06
N GLY A 11 -2.67 -16.54 4.27
CA GLY A 11 -1.84 -16.37 3.07
C GLY A 11 -2.47 -15.47 2.00
N ILE A 12 -3.81 -15.36 1.97
CA ILE A 12 -4.51 -14.45 1.06
C ILE A 12 -4.22 -12.96 1.34
N LEU A 13 -3.83 -12.61 2.57
CA LEU A 13 -3.36 -11.26 2.94
C LEU A 13 -1.85 -11.12 2.74
N GLU A 14 -1.08 -12.15 3.08
CA GLU A 14 0.39 -12.11 3.05
C GLU A 14 0.95 -11.93 1.65
N LEU A 15 0.41 -12.63 0.65
CA LEU A 15 0.89 -12.51 -0.73
C LEU A 15 0.79 -11.07 -1.27
N PRO A 16 -0.39 -10.41 -1.25
CA PRO A 16 -0.47 -9.01 -1.63
C PRO A 16 0.37 -8.08 -0.74
N ALA A 17 0.48 -8.35 0.56
CA ALA A 17 1.35 -7.57 1.45
C ALA A 17 2.82 -7.62 1.00
N ILE A 18 3.31 -8.80 0.59
CA ILE A 18 4.65 -8.98 0.02
C ILE A 18 4.79 -8.18 -1.28
N PHE A 19 3.82 -8.25 -2.20
CA PHE A 19 3.88 -7.49 -3.46
C PHE A 19 3.93 -5.97 -3.20
N ILE A 20 3.14 -5.47 -2.26
CA ILE A 20 3.14 -4.05 -1.88
C ILE A 20 4.49 -3.66 -1.26
N ALA A 21 5.04 -4.48 -0.36
CA ALA A 21 6.35 -4.25 0.25
C ALA A 21 7.47 -4.25 -0.80
N CYS A 22 7.43 -5.16 -1.78
CA CYS A 22 8.35 -5.16 -2.92
C CYS A 22 8.22 -3.87 -3.74
N GLY A 23 6.99 -3.41 -4.02
CA GLY A 23 6.75 -2.15 -4.71
C GLY A 23 7.33 -0.94 -3.96
N ALA A 24 7.16 -0.90 -2.63
CA ALA A 24 7.76 0.13 -1.77
C ALA A 24 9.30 0.09 -1.80
N GLY A 25 9.90 -1.10 -1.78
CA GLY A 25 11.35 -1.28 -1.95
C GLY A 25 11.86 -0.82 -3.31
N LEU A 26 11.14 -1.15 -4.39
CA LEU A 26 11.46 -0.70 -5.74
C LEU A 26 11.36 0.83 -5.89
N LEU A 27 10.37 1.47 -5.24
CA LEU A 27 10.22 2.92 -5.20
C LEU A 27 11.47 3.60 -4.60
N LEU A 28 11.96 3.08 -3.47
CA LEU A 28 13.20 3.54 -2.84
C LEU A 28 14.43 3.31 -3.73
N GLY A 29 14.56 2.10 -4.29
CA GLY A 29 15.66 1.74 -5.18
C GLY A 29 15.70 2.62 -6.44
N TYR A 30 14.55 2.88 -7.03
CA TYR A 30 14.42 3.78 -8.18
C TYR A 30 14.84 5.21 -7.85
N ALA A 31 14.41 5.74 -6.70
CA ALA A 31 14.81 7.09 -6.26
C ALA A 31 16.32 7.22 -5.99
N LEU A 32 17.00 6.12 -5.65
CA LEU A 32 18.45 6.10 -5.49
C LEU A 32 19.19 6.09 -6.84
N ILE A 33 18.70 5.29 -7.80
CA ILE A 33 19.31 5.13 -9.13
C ILE A 33 19.05 6.35 -10.01
N ASN A 34 17.81 6.83 -10.06
CA ASN A 34 17.39 7.96 -10.89
C ASN A 34 16.71 9.07 -10.05
N PRO A 35 17.51 9.90 -9.34
CA PRO A 35 16.97 10.95 -8.46
C PRO A 35 16.47 12.21 -9.20
N GLY A 36 16.62 12.28 -10.52
CA GLY A 36 16.30 13.47 -11.32
C GLY A 36 17.14 14.68 -10.91
N SER A 37 16.50 15.84 -10.77
CA SER A 37 17.15 17.11 -10.40
C SER A 37 17.48 17.23 -8.91
N TYR A 38 17.09 16.26 -8.07
CA TYR A 38 17.34 16.30 -6.64
C TYR A 38 18.65 15.59 -6.26
N PRO A 39 19.35 16.05 -5.20
CA PRO A 39 20.35 15.22 -4.55
C PRO A 39 19.73 13.90 -4.06
N ARG A 40 20.45 12.77 -4.20
CA ARG A 40 19.96 11.43 -3.82
C ARG A 40 19.33 11.37 -2.43
N ARG A 41 19.91 12.05 -1.44
CA ARG A 41 19.36 12.13 -0.08
C ARG A 41 17.96 12.74 -0.04
N ILE A 42 17.72 13.78 -0.83
CA ILE A 42 16.43 14.46 -0.90
C ILE A 42 15.44 13.60 -1.69
N ALA A 43 15.84 13.02 -2.83
CA ALA A 43 15.00 12.09 -3.58
C ALA A 43 14.55 10.89 -2.73
N LEU A 44 15.48 10.29 -1.98
CA LEU A 44 15.18 9.19 -1.04
C LEU A 44 14.23 9.62 0.08
N ARG A 45 14.34 10.84 0.62
CA ARG A 45 13.42 11.31 1.67
C ARG A 45 11.98 11.41 1.15
N HIS A 46 11.79 11.87 -0.09
CA HIS A 46 10.47 11.97 -0.71
C HIS A 46 9.91 10.57 -1.00
N ALA A 47 10.68 9.72 -1.69
CA ALA A 47 10.28 8.35 -1.98
C ALA A 47 10.05 7.52 -0.70
N GLY A 48 10.84 7.77 0.34
CA GLY A 48 10.73 7.11 1.64
C GLY A 48 9.45 7.47 2.40
N ALA A 49 8.94 8.69 2.25
CA ALA A 49 7.65 9.04 2.82
C ALA A 49 6.50 8.23 2.19
N GLU A 50 6.51 8.07 0.86
CA GLU A 50 5.53 7.23 0.16
C GLU A 50 5.71 5.74 0.46
N ALA A 51 6.94 5.25 0.45
CA ALA A 51 7.24 3.87 0.83
C ALA A 51 6.80 3.56 2.27
N LEU A 52 6.98 4.49 3.21
CA LEU A 52 6.54 4.32 4.59
C LEU A 52 5.01 4.20 4.68
N LYS A 53 4.24 5.01 3.93
CA LYS A 53 2.77 4.88 3.88
C LYS A 53 2.35 3.49 3.40
N LEU A 54 2.98 2.98 2.35
CA LEU A 54 2.74 1.62 1.86
C LEU A 54 3.08 0.58 2.94
N MET A 55 4.23 0.73 3.60
CA MET A 55 4.67 -0.19 4.66
C MET A 55 3.77 -0.18 5.90
N LEU A 56 3.15 0.95 6.24
CA LEU A 56 2.15 1.00 7.31
C LEU A 56 0.91 0.16 6.95
N GLY A 57 0.47 0.21 5.69
CA GLY A 57 -0.58 -0.66 5.18
C GLY A 57 -0.20 -2.14 5.24
N VAL A 58 1.01 -2.48 4.78
CA VAL A 58 1.58 -3.84 4.86
C VAL A 58 1.63 -4.33 6.31
N ALA A 59 2.10 -3.52 7.25
CA ALA A 59 2.17 -3.89 8.66
C ALA A 59 0.78 -4.21 9.23
N ALA A 60 -0.23 -3.39 8.94
CA ALA A 60 -1.60 -3.65 9.35
C ALA A 60 -2.14 -4.96 8.74
N MET A 61 -1.87 -5.23 7.46
CA MET A 61 -2.25 -6.48 6.81
C MET A 61 -1.60 -7.71 7.47
N LEU A 62 -0.30 -7.63 7.79
CA LEU A 62 0.43 -8.72 8.42
C LEU A 62 0.01 -8.97 9.88
N VAL A 63 -0.37 -7.93 10.63
CA VAL A 63 -0.98 -8.12 11.95
C VAL A 63 -2.27 -8.92 11.84
N VAL A 64 -3.14 -8.57 10.89
CA VAL A 64 -4.39 -9.33 10.65
C VAL A 64 -4.09 -10.76 10.21
N ALA A 65 -3.12 -10.95 9.31
CA ALA A 65 -2.68 -12.28 8.88
C ALA A 65 -2.16 -13.13 10.05
N GLY A 66 -1.30 -12.57 10.91
CA GLY A 66 -0.76 -13.25 12.09
C GLY A 66 -1.83 -13.59 13.14
N LEU A 67 -2.87 -12.75 13.29
CA LEU A 67 -4.03 -13.10 14.13
C LEU A 67 -4.81 -14.28 13.53
N ILE A 68 -5.02 -14.30 12.22
CA ILE A 68 -5.67 -15.42 11.54
C ILE A 68 -4.81 -16.68 11.64
N GLU A 69 -3.49 -16.58 11.52
CA GLU A 69 -2.56 -17.68 11.69
C GLU A 69 -2.59 -18.23 13.12
N GLY A 70 -2.45 -17.36 14.12
CA GLY A 70 -2.35 -17.77 15.53
C GLY A 70 -3.65 -18.34 16.11
N PHE A 71 -4.80 -17.84 15.66
CA PHE A 71 -6.10 -18.22 16.25
C PHE A 71 -6.98 -19.04 15.31
N PHE A 72 -7.12 -18.64 14.05
CA PHE A 72 -8.09 -19.25 13.14
C PHE A 72 -7.54 -20.45 12.39
N SER A 73 -6.32 -20.35 11.89
CA SER A 73 -5.66 -21.37 11.09
C SER A 73 -5.55 -22.70 11.82
N PRO A 74 -5.16 -22.80 13.12
CA PRO A 74 -5.05 -24.08 13.84
C PRO A 74 -6.40 -24.72 14.20
N MET A 75 -7.54 -24.04 14.04
CA MET A 75 -8.83 -24.60 14.43
C MET A 75 -9.17 -25.90 13.70
N VAL A 76 -9.68 -26.89 14.44
CA VAL A 76 -10.10 -28.21 13.91
C VAL A 76 -11.55 -28.11 13.42
N ILE A 77 -11.74 -27.39 12.31
CA ILE A 77 -13.03 -27.18 11.64
C ILE A 77 -12.96 -27.65 10.19
N ASN A 78 -14.13 -27.85 9.55
CA ASN A 78 -14.21 -28.25 8.15
C ASN A 78 -13.48 -27.23 7.26
N GLU A 79 -12.61 -27.72 6.38
CA GLU A 79 -11.76 -26.91 5.50
C GLU A 79 -12.57 -25.99 4.57
N ALA A 80 -13.79 -26.39 4.19
CA ALA A 80 -14.69 -25.54 3.40
C ALA A 80 -14.99 -24.18 4.08
N TYR A 81 -15.12 -24.16 5.40
CA TYR A 81 -15.29 -22.90 6.14
C TYR A 81 -14.04 -22.04 6.08
N LYS A 82 -12.85 -22.66 6.15
CA LYS A 82 -11.57 -21.94 6.06
C LYS A 82 -11.39 -21.28 4.70
N PHE A 83 -11.73 -21.99 3.62
CA PHE A 83 -11.73 -21.44 2.27
C PHE A 83 -12.77 -20.34 2.08
N THR A 84 -13.95 -20.47 2.69
CA THR A 84 -14.99 -19.45 2.62
C THR A 84 -14.55 -18.16 3.32
N VAL A 85 -13.90 -18.28 4.48
CA VAL A 85 -13.32 -17.13 5.21
C VAL A 85 -12.18 -16.51 4.41
N ALA A 86 -11.25 -17.31 3.90
CA ALA A 86 -10.18 -16.84 3.02
C ALA A 86 -10.74 -16.04 1.84
N MET A 87 -11.71 -16.60 1.10
CA MET A 87 -12.30 -15.95 -0.06
C MET A 87 -13.01 -14.65 0.31
N SER A 88 -13.74 -14.63 1.44
CA SER A 88 -14.42 -13.44 1.93
C SER A 88 -13.43 -12.32 2.25
N ILE A 89 -12.32 -12.63 2.92
CA ILE A 89 -11.23 -11.68 3.21
C ILE A 89 -10.61 -11.17 1.91
N GLY A 90 -10.34 -12.06 0.95
CA GLY A 90 -9.81 -11.71 -0.36
C GLY A 90 -10.73 -10.75 -1.12
N ILE A 91 -12.04 -11.01 -1.16
CA ILE A 91 -13.03 -10.14 -1.80
C ILE A 91 -13.09 -8.78 -1.12
N LEU A 92 -13.09 -8.73 0.22
CA LEU A 92 -13.10 -7.47 0.97
C LEU A 92 -11.84 -6.64 0.68
N MET A 93 -10.67 -7.28 0.66
CA MET A 93 -9.41 -6.61 0.35
C MET A 93 -9.37 -6.08 -1.09
N VAL A 94 -9.78 -6.89 -2.08
CA VAL A 94 -9.86 -6.44 -3.48
C VAL A 94 -10.86 -5.29 -3.63
N SER A 95 -12.02 -5.40 -2.99
CA SER A 95 -13.02 -4.33 -2.98
C SER A 95 -12.47 -3.05 -2.36
N TYR A 96 -11.73 -3.16 -1.25
CA TYR A 96 -11.05 -2.03 -0.64
C TYR A 96 -10.06 -1.37 -1.60
N PHE A 97 -9.19 -2.14 -2.26
CA PHE A 97 -8.23 -1.58 -3.23
C PHE A 97 -8.90 -0.93 -4.45
N LEU A 98 -10.08 -1.41 -4.87
CA LEU A 98 -10.80 -0.86 -6.02
C LEU A 98 -11.71 0.34 -5.69
N LEU A 99 -12.13 0.47 -4.43
CA LEU A 99 -13.16 1.45 -4.03
C LEU A 99 -12.61 2.53 -3.08
N ALA A 100 -11.66 2.21 -2.21
CA ALA A 100 -11.08 3.16 -1.28
C ALA A 100 -10.23 4.21 -2.01
N GLY A 101 -10.17 5.43 -1.47
CA GLY A 101 -9.38 6.53 -2.04
C GLY A 101 -10.05 7.29 -3.19
N ARG A 102 -11.28 6.94 -3.59
CA ARG A 102 -12.04 7.62 -4.67
C ARG A 102 -12.73 8.93 -4.24
N GLY A 103 -12.21 9.58 -3.19
CA GLY A 103 -12.71 10.87 -2.68
C GLY A 103 -11.99 12.06 -3.34
N LYS A 104 -12.75 13.15 -3.58
CA LYS A 104 -12.38 14.34 -4.37
C LYS A 104 -10.99 14.91 -4.02
N GLU A 105 -10.29 15.37 -5.05
CA GLU A 105 -9.14 16.27 -4.91
C GLU A 105 -9.51 17.42 -3.97
N PRO A 106 -8.68 17.74 -2.95
CA PRO A 106 -8.80 19.01 -2.27
C PRO A 106 -8.58 20.10 -3.33
N GLU A 107 -9.63 20.87 -3.62
CA GLU A 107 -9.65 22.04 -4.52
C GLU A 107 -8.69 23.18 -4.05
N GLU A 108 -7.75 22.90 -3.14
CA GLU A 108 -7.03 23.89 -2.35
C GLU A 108 -5.50 23.68 -2.33
N GLN A 109 -4.92 23.00 -3.31
CA GLN A 109 -3.45 22.97 -3.52
C GLN A 109 -2.98 23.62 -4.83
N ASN A 110 -3.88 23.99 -5.74
CA ASN A 110 -3.53 24.74 -6.95
C ASN A 110 -3.35 26.26 -6.70
N ALA A 111 -3.70 26.77 -5.52
CA ALA A 111 -3.60 28.21 -5.20
C ALA A 111 -2.30 28.61 -4.47
N LYS A 112 -1.39 27.68 -4.19
CA LYS A 112 -0.13 27.97 -3.45
C LYS A 112 1.11 27.29 -4.02
N HIS A 113 1.23 27.23 -5.35
CA HIS A 113 2.52 26.94 -5.95
C HIS A 113 3.39 28.22 -5.89
N PRO A 114 4.55 28.23 -5.23
CA PRO A 114 5.45 29.40 -5.16
C PRO A 114 6.08 29.80 -6.52
N PHE A 115 5.66 29.17 -7.62
CA PHE A 115 6.03 29.53 -9.00
C PHE A 115 4.92 30.25 -9.76
N GLY A 116 3.68 30.25 -9.27
CA GLY A 116 2.56 30.90 -9.96
C GLY A 116 2.72 32.41 -10.10
N GLU A 117 3.33 33.04 -9.09
CA GLU A 117 3.64 34.49 -9.11
C GLU A 117 4.75 34.84 -10.11
N LEU A 118 5.67 33.91 -10.39
CA LEU A 118 6.85 34.11 -11.26
C LEU A 118 6.53 33.96 -12.76
N MET A 119 5.36 33.42 -13.10
CA MET A 119 4.89 33.29 -14.49
C MET A 119 3.86 34.35 -14.88
N THR A 120 3.64 35.35 -14.03
CA THR A 120 2.83 36.51 -14.43
C THR A 120 3.60 37.33 -15.48
N PRO A 121 3.01 37.60 -16.67
CA PRO A 121 3.65 38.46 -17.65
C PRO A 121 3.92 39.84 -17.04
N LEU A 122 5.14 40.35 -17.22
CA LEU A 122 5.47 41.73 -16.84
C LEU A 122 4.47 42.70 -17.47
N PRO A 123 4.09 43.77 -16.76
CA PRO A 123 3.22 44.79 -17.34
C PRO A 123 3.87 45.39 -18.59
N PRO A 124 3.08 45.76 -19.62
CA PRO A 124 3.62 46.44 -20.80
C PRO A 124 4.25 47.76 -20.37
N VAL A 125 5.46 48.01 -20.90
CA VAL A 125 6.25 49.24 -20.70
C VAL A 125 5.63 50.40 -21.47
#